data_AF-A0A414EFQ9-F1
#
_entry.id   AF-A0A414EFQ9-F1
#
_cell.length_a   1.000
_cell.length_b   1.000
_cell.length_c   1.000
_cell.angle_alpha   90.00
_cell.angle_beta   90.00
_cell.angle_gamma   90.00
#
_symmetry.space_group_name_H-M   'P 1'
#
loop_
_entity.id
_entity.type
_entity.pdbx_description
1 polymer ?
#
loop_
_entity_poly.entity_id
_entity_poly.type
_entity_poly.pdbx_seq_one_letter_code
_entity_poly.pdbx_strand_id
1 'polypeptide(L)'
;MKLADLSTGPDWVVYVGFIIFAVLSIVLISGHGSWLISGYNTASKEEKAKYNEKKLCRTMGIGMSVIAILLLIMGVFENILPAFFVYIALGIILADVVIIIVLGNTICRR
;
A
#
# COMPACT_ATOMS: atom_id res chain seq x y z
N MET A 1 26.93 6.00 -3.58
CA MET A 1 25.99 6.35 -2.50
C MET A 1 24.94 5.25 -2.44
N LYS A 2 24.80 4.62 -1.27
CA LYS A 2 23.81 3.60 -0.94
C LYS A 2 22.59 4.24 -0.27
N LEU A 3 21.54 3.46 -0.05
CA LEU A 3 20.34 3.94 0.65
C LEU A 3 20.67 4.41 2.08
N ALA A 4 21.55 3.68 2.78
CA ALA A 4 22.00 4.02 4.13
C ALA A 4 22.64 5.42 4.20
N ASP A 5 23.31 5.87 3.13
CA ASP A 5 23.93 7.20 3.08
C ASP A 5 22.90 8.34 3.00
N LEU A 6 21.64 8.03 2.64
CA LEU A 6 20.51 8.97 2.61
C LEU A 6 19.63 8.89 3.87
N SER A 7 19.74 7.81 4.65
CA SER A 7 18.95 7.61 5.86
C SER A 7 19.54 8.46 7.00
N THR A 8 18.86 9.53 7.37
CA THR A 8 19.28 10.44 8.46
C THR A 8 18.56 10.16 9.78
N GLY A 9 17.57 9.26 9.76
CA GLY A 9 16.77 8.88 10.92
C GLY A 9 17.02 7.45 11.37
N PRO A 10 16.45 7.03 12.52
CA PRO A 10 16.63 5.67 13.00
C PRO A 10 15.95 4.62 12.11
N ASP A 11 16.66 3.56 11.76
CA ASP A 11 16.16 2.49 10.87
C ASP A 11 14.90 1.80 11.40
N TRP A 12 14.73 1.76 12.73
CA TRP A 12 13.54 1.17 13.38
C TRP A 12 12.22 1.83 12.91
N VAL A 13 12.25 3.07 12.44
CA VAL A 13 11.07 3.77 11.90
C VAL A 13 10.55 3.05 10.66
N VAL A 14 11.44 2.56 9.79
CA VAL A 14 11.06 1.83 8.57
C VAL A 14 10.39 0.50 8.94
N TYR A 15 10.91 -0.20 9.94
CA TYR A 15 10.34 -1.46 10.41
C TYR A 15 8.97 -1.28 11.09
N VAL A 16 8.80 -0.21 11.87
CA VAL A 16 7.48 0.14 12.44
C VAL A 16 6.48 0.46 11.33
N GLY A 17 6.89 1.24 10.33
CA GLY A 17 6.08 1.49 9.13
C GLY A 17 5.68 0.18 8.46
N PHE A 18 6.65 -0.69 8.15
CA PHE A 18 6.40 -2.00 7.56
C PHE A 18 5.35 -2.81 8.33
N ILE A 19 5.48 -2.92 9.66
CA ILE A 19 4.55 -3.68 10.50
C ILE A 19 3.13 -3.10 10.39
N ILE A 20 2.97 -1.78 10.46
CA ILE A 20 1.67 -1.13 10.34
C ILE A 20 1.04 -1.44 8.98
N PHE A 21 1.78 -1.23 7.88
CA PHE A 21 1.28 -1.49 6.53
C PHE A 21 0.97 -2.97 6.30
N ALA A 22 1.78 -3.89 6.84
CA ALA A 22 1.54 -5.33 6.75
C ALA A 22 0.25 -5.74 7.48
N VAL A 23 0.04 -5.24 8.71
CA VAL A 23 -1.18 -5.53 9.48
C VAL A 23 -2.42 -5.01 8.75
N LEU A 24 -2.39 -3.76 8.28
CA LEU A 24 -3.51 -3.16 7.53
C LEU A 24 -3.78 -3.91 6.23
N SER A 25 -2.73 -4.32 5.51
CA SER A 25 -2.85 -5.12 4.29
C SER A 25 -3.55 -6.46 4.57
N ILE A 26 -3.16 -7.19 5.62
CA ILE A 26 -3.80 -8.45 6.02
C ILE A 26 -5.29 -8.24 6.34
N VAL A 27 -5.62 -7.20 7.11
CA VAL A 27 -7.01 -6.86 7.44
C VAL A 27 -7.83 -6.58 6.17
N LEU A 28 -7.28 -5.84 5.22
CA LEU A 28 -7.93 -5.53 3.93
C LEU A 28 -8.07 -6.78 3.04
N ILE A 29 -7.02 -7.61 2.91
CA ILE A 29 -7.04 -8.84 2.11
C ILE A 29 -8.06 -9.85 2.67
N SER A 30 -8.27 -9.87 3.99
CA SER A 30 -9.32 -10.69 4.60
C SER A 30 -10.73 -10.36 4.12
N GLY A 31 -10.94 -9.16 3.55
CA GLY A 31 -12.22 -8.66 3.06
C GLY A 31 -13.06 -7.91 4.10
N HIS A 32 -12.55 -7.74 5.33
CA HIS A 32 -13.28 -7.11 6.45
C HIS A 32 -12.81 -5.67 6.76
N GLY A 33 -11.82 -5.15 6.04
CA GLY A 33 -11.23 -3.83 6.28
C GLY A 33 -11.91 -2.67 5.56
N SER A 34 -13.17 -2.78 5.12
CA SER A 34 -13.81 -1.76 4.28
C SER A 34 -13.94 -0.39 4.94
N TRP A 35 -13.99 -0.34 6.27
CA TRP A 35 -14.01 0.87 7.08
C TRP A 35 -12.71 1.69 6.97
N LEU A 36 -11.59 1.07 6.59
CA LEU A 36 -10.31 1.75 6.33
C LEU A 36 -10.30 2.50 4.99
N ILE A 37 -11.25 2.20 4.09
CA ILE A 37 -11.32 2.79 2.76
C ILE A 37 -12.21 4.02 2.85
N SER A 38 -11.63 5.18 3.12
CA SER A 38 -12.36 6.43 3.40
C SER A 38 -13.45 6.74 2.38
N GLY A 39 -13.14 6.74 1.08
CA GLY A 39 -14.09 7.04 0.01
C GLY A 39 -15.25 6.04 -0.11
N TYR A 40 -15.04 4.79 0.28
CA TYR A 40 -16.14 3.81 0.39
C TYR A 40 -16.89 4.00 1.71
N ASN A 41 -16.19 4.14 2.83
CA ASN A 41 -16.76 4.22 4.17
C ASN A 41 -17.69 5.44 4.37
N THR A 42 -17.33 6.60 3.81
CA THR A 42 -18.13 7.83 3.88
C THR A 42 -19.23 7.90 2.82
N ALA A 43 -19.26 6.98 1.86
CA ALA A 43 -20.29 6.96 0.82
C ALA A 43 -21.67 6.58 1.38
N SER A 44 -22.72 7.06 0.71
CA SER A 44 -24.11 6.69 1.03
C SER A 44 -24.33 5.19 0.82
N LYS A 45 -25.39 4.63 1.41
CA LYS A 45 -25.74 3.21 1.23
C LYS A 45 -25.94 2.85 -0.25
N GLU A 46 -26.53 3.76 -1.02
CA GLU A 46 -26.77 3.60 -2.46
C GLU A 46 -25.45 3.55 -3.25
N GLU A 47 -24.50 4.43 -2.94
CA GLU A 47 -23.18 4.42 -3.58
C GLU A 47 -22.38 3.17 -3.18
N LYS A 48 -22.39 2.77 -1.91
CA LYS A 48 -21.73 1.53 -1.45
C LYS A 48 -22.25 0.30 -2.20
N ALA A 49 -23.56 0.22 -2.46
CA ALA A 49 -24.17 -0.90 -3.17
C ALA A 49 -23.66 -1.08 -4.62
N LYS A 50 -23.09 -0.04 -5.23
CA LYS A 50 -22.47 -0.09 -6.56
C LYS A 50 -21.12 -0.81 -6.55
N TYR A 51 -20.56 -1.17 -5.40
CA TYR A 51 -19.27 -1.83 -5.31
C TYR A 51 -19.39 -3.26 -4.77
N ASN A 52 -18.44 -4.11 -5.15
CA ASN A 52 -18.17 -5.36 -4.48
C ASN A 52 -17.18 -5.10 -3.35
N GLU A 53 -17.70 -4.94 -2.13
CA GLU A 53 -16.92 -4.62 -0.93
C GLU A 53 -15.72 -5.54 -0.72
N LYS A 54 -15.91 -6.86 -0.79
CA LYS A 54 -14.82 -7.82 -0.56
C LYS A 54 -13.72 -7.70 -1.61
N LYS A 55 -14.10 -7.46 -2.88
CA LYS A 55 -13.15 -7.27 -3.98
C LYS A 55 -12.40 -5.94 -3.85
N LEU A 56 -13.10 -4.89 -3.44
CA LEU A 56 -12.51 -3.58 -3.17
C LEU A 56 -11.49 -3.66 -2.02
N CYS A 57 -11.86 -4.27 -0.89
CA CYS A 57 -10.97 -4.53 0.24
C CYS A 57 -9.71 -5.30 -0.19
N ARG A 58 -9.88 -6.42 -0.91
CA ARG A 58 -8.75 -7.21 -1.40
C ARG A 58 -7.84 -6.43 -2.33
N THR A 59 -8.40 -5.64 -3.25
CA THR A 59 -7.62 -4.82 -4.19
C THR A 59 -6.79 -3.78 -3.44
N MET A 60 -7.39 -3.05 -2.49
CA MET A 60 -6.66 -2.09 -1.65
C MET A 60 -5.59 -2.76 -0.79
N GLY A 61 -5.91 -3.93 -0.22
CA GLY A 61 -4.97 -4.70 0.59
C GLY A 61 -3.78 -5.23 -0.21
N ILE A 62 -3.98 -5.63 -1.47
CA ILE A 62 -2.90 -6.05 -2.37
C ILE A 62 -1.95 -4.88 -2.68
N GLY A 63 -2.46 -3.70 -3.07
CA GLY A 63 -1.59 -2.54 -3.30
C GLY A 63 -0.82 -2.15 -2.04
N MET A 64 -1.50 -2.16 -0.88
CA MET A 64 -0.84 -1.94 0.40
C MET A 64 0.26 -2.96 0.71
N SER A 65 0.10 -4.22 0.28
CA SER A 65 1.14 -5.26 0.44
C SER A 65 2.36 -4.98 -0.42
N VAL A 66 2.19 -4.43 -1.63
CA VAL A 66 3.30 -4.03 -2.51
C VAL A 66 4.13 -2.96 -1.84
N ILE A 67 3.49 -1.94 -1.26
CA ILE A 67 4.17 -0.88 -0.51
C ILE A 67 4.88 -1.45 0.72
N ALA A 68 4.24 -2.33 1.48
CA ALA A 68 4.86 -2.98 2.64
C ALA A 68 6.12 -3.78 2.27
N ILE A 69 6.05 -4.60 1.23
CA ILE A 69 7.19 -5.40 0.75
C ILE A 69 8.31 -4.49 0.26
N LEU A 70 7.99 -3.41 -0.44
CA LEU A 70 8.98 -2.44 -0.91
C LEU A 70 9.71 -1.76 0.26
N LEU A 71 8.97 -1.36 1.31
CA LEU A 71 9.56 -0.83 2.54
C LEU A 71 10.49 -1.85 3.23
N LEU A 72 10.06 -3.12 3.32
CA LEU A 72 10.87 -4.18 3.90
C LEU A 72 12.18 -4.39 3.11
N ILE A 73 12.10 -4.43 1.78
CA ILE A 73 13.27 -4.56 0.90
C ILE A 73 14.22 -3.37 1.13
N MET A 74 13.69 -2.14 1.15
CA MET A 74 14.52 -0.96 1.37
C MET A 74 15.20 -0.97 2.74
N GLY A 75 14.49 -1.35 3.81
CA GLY A 75 15.04 -1.42 5.16
C GLY A 75 16.07 -2.54 5.35
N VAL A 76 15.79 -3.75 4.84
CA VAL A 76 16.71 -4.89 4.97
C VAL A 76 17.98 -4.71 4.12
N PHE A 77 17.86 -4.10 2.94
CA PHE A 77 18.94 -3.99 1.98
C PHE A 77 19.52 -2.57 1.84
N GLU A 78 19.27 -1.66 2.78
CA GLU A 78 19.74 -0.26 2.71
C GLU A 78 21.27 -0.11 2.51
N ASN A 79 22.03 -1.07 3.05
CA ASN A 79 23.49 -1.14 2.98
C ASN A 79 24.02 -1.71 1.65
N ILE A 80 23.13 -2.18 0.78
CA ILE A 80 23.45 -2.82 -0.50
C ILE A 80 22.82 -2.03 -1.66
N LEU A 81 21.58 -1.57 -1.47
CA LEU A 81 20.82 -0.86 -2.49
C LEU A 81 21.45 0.51 -2.81
N PRO A 82 21.56 0.86 -4.10
CA PRO A 82 22.06 2.15 -4.52
C PRO A 82 21.04 3.26 -4.22
N ALA A 83 21.51 4.47 -3.96
CA ALA A 83 20.67 5.64 -3.63
C ALA A 83 19.59 5.93 -4.68
N PHE A 84 19.83 5.68 -5.97
CA PHE A 84 18.84 5.89 -7.03
C PHE A 84 17.60 4.99 -6.89
N PHE A 85 17.67 3.91 -6.09
CA PHE A 85 16.56 3.01 -5.84
C PHE A 85 15.35 3.74 -5.22
N VAL A 86 15.56 4.86 -4.51
CA VAL A 86 14.47 5.70 -4.00
C VAL A 86 13.55 6.19 -5.13
N TYR A 87 14.11 6.57 -6.29
CA TYR A 87 13.31 7.01 -7.44
C TYR A 87 12.53 5.86 -8.08
N ILE A 88 13.11 4.65 -8.09
CA ILE A 88 12.42 3.44 -8.55
C ILE A 88 11.28 3.10 -7.60
N ALA A 89 11.53 3.10 -6.30
CA ALA A 89 10.53 2.87 -5.27
C ALA A 89 9.36 3.87 -5.39
N LEU A 90 9.66 5.16 -5.57
CA LEU A 90 8.66 6.19 -5.83
C LEU A 90 7.84 5.89 -7.09
N GLY A 91 8.49 5.51 -8.20
CA GLY A 91 7.81 5.12 -9.44
C GLY A 91 6.87 3.93 -9.26
N ILE A 92 7.30 2.90 -8.52
CA ILE A 92 6.48 1.72 -8.18
C ILE A 92 5.26 2.13 -7.36
N ILE A 93 5.45 2.96 -6.33
CA ILE A 93 4.34 3.43 -5.47
C ILE A 93 3.32 4.22 -6.30
N LEU A 94 3.77 5.13 -7.16
CA LEU A 94 2.87 5.90 -8.02
C LEU A 94 2.10 5.00 -8.99
N ALA A 95 2.77 4.03 -9.60
CA ALA A 95 2.13 3.06 -10.49
C ALA A 95 1.09 2.20 -9.74
N ASP A 96 1.44 1.70 -8.56
CA ASP A 96 0.55 0.91 -7.70
C ASP A 96 -0.70 1.71 -7.32
N VAL A 97 -0.53 2.96 -6.87
CA VAL A 97 -1.65 3.87 -6.55
C VAL A 97 -2.57 4.08 -7.75
N VAL A 98 -2.02 4.31 -8.94
CA VAL A 98 -2.84 4.45 -10.16
C VAL A 98 -3.59 3.15 -10.47
N ILE A 99 -2.91 2.00 -10.38
CA ILE A 99 -3.51 0.68 -10.63
C ILE A 99 -4.67 0.42 -9.67
N ILE A 100 -4.49 0.58 -8.35
CA ILE A 100 -5.55 0.31 -7.38
C ILE A 100 -6.76 1.24 -7.54
N ILE A 101 -6.53 2.50 -7.92
CA ILE A 101 -7.62 3.45 -8.21
C ILE A 101 -8.40 2.98 -9.45
N VAL A 102 -7.71 2.64 -10.54
CA VAL A 102 -8.34 2.14 -11.77
C VAL A 102 -9.11 0.86 -11.48
N LEU A 103 -8.51 -0.12 -10.80
CA LEU A 103 -9.15 -1.38 -10.45
C LEU A 103 -10.34 -1.19 -9.50
N GLY A 104 -10.23 -0.26 -8.55
CA GLY A 104 -11.31 0.11 -7.64
C GLY A 104 -12.53 0.66 -8.38
N ASN A 105 -12.31 1.50 -9.40
CA ASN A 105 -13.37 2.15 -10.15
C ASN A 105 -13.94 1.33 -11.32
N THR A 106 -13.20 0.33 -11.79
CA THR A 106 -13.60 -0.52 -12.93
C THR A 106 -14.04 -1.91 -12.46
N ILE A 107 -13.10 -2.70 -11.93
CA ILE A 107 -13.27 -4.12 -11.65
C ILE A 107 -13.99 -4.37 -10.31
N CYS A 108 -13.88 -3.44 -9.35
CA CYS A 108 -14.56 -3.53 -8.06
C CYS A 108 -15.96 -2.92 -8.06
N ARG A 109 -16.31 -2.15 -9.10
CA ARG A 109 -17.67 -1.66 -9.32
C ARG A 109 -18.53 -2.79 -9.91
N ARG A 110 -19.79 -2.86 -9.50
CA ARG A 110 -20.80 -3.80 -10.00
C ARG A 110 -21.41 -3.29 -11.30
#